data_AF-A0A522LYB5-F1
#
_entry.id   AF-A0A522LYB5-F1
#
_cell.length_a   1.000
_cell.length_b   1.000
_cell.length_c   1.000
_cell.angle_alpha   90.00
_cell.angle_beta   90.00
_cell.angle_gamma   90.00
#
_symmetry.space_group_name_H-M   'P 1'
#
loop_
_entity.id
_entity.type
_entity.pdbx_description
1 polymer ?
#
loop_
_entity_poly.entity_id
_entity_poly.type
_entity_poly.pdbx_seq_one_letter_code
_entity_poly.pdbx_strand_id
1 'polypeptide(L)'
;MRVLLVFAAAVSGALSLIMAAFLRSHRGHAGFAQWTAGTALVSASLVFSALRGLVPALISILGVNVSFLAMAPFFLDGTRRFLGLRPLRRRWYALALVPFGACLYFFVAHDDIAARTAILMAAAAVPLAAAAGLLVRHRPTEPALLHDGLAAQFALTAVLLLSRAVWVLGRAGFTLWTESPMQYAFFTATAVLHLGITVTFVLLTADRAVAGLSRARAELVARVDQLQLALGEVRTLEGLLPICAACKRIRDENGDWIQMEVFVRDRTRADFSHGLCPSCLPKYFPPSGP
;
A
#
# COMPACT_ATOMS: atom_id res chain seq x y z
N MET A 1 28.48 8.86 20.85
CA MET A 1 28.14 8.43 19.46
C MET A 1 27.67 6.97 19.37
N ARG A 2 28.41 5.97 19.89
CA ARG A 2 28.05 4.53 19.73
C ARG A 2 26.63 4.17 20.19
N VAL A 3 26.19 4.71 21.34
CA VAL A 3 24.82 4.49 21.86
C VAL A 3 23.75 4.96 20.88
N LEU A 4 23.94 6.13 20.25
CA LEU A 4 23.02 6.66 19.24
C LEU A 4 22.90 5.72 18.04
N LEU A 5 24.02 5.18 17.55
CA LEU A 5 24.05 4.23 16.43
C LEU A 5 23.31 2.93 16.78
N VAL A 6 23.54 2.38 17.98
CA VAL A 6 22.86 1.16 18.44
C VAL A 6 21.36 1.39 18.56
N PHE A 7 20.95 2.50 19.16
CA PHE A 7 19.53 2.84 19.31
C PHE A 7 18.87 3.01 17.93
N ALA A 8 19.47 3.80 17.03
CA ALA A 8 18.94 3.99 15.68
C ALA A 8 18.90 2.67 14.88
N ALA A 9 19.90 1.80 15.04
CA ALA A 9 19.92 0.48 14.43
C ALA A 9 18.77 -0.40 14.91
N ALA A 10 18.53 -0.44 16.23
CA ALA A 10 17.46 -1.22 16.84
C ALA A 10 16.08 -0.74 16.39
N VAL A 11 15.83 0.57 16.41
CA VAL A 11 14.57 1.15 15.95
C VAL A 11 14.33 0.86 14.47
N SER A 12 15.33 1.11 13.61
CA SER A 12 15.22 0.85 12.16
C SER A 12 15.03 -0.64 11.86
N GLY A 13 15.68 -1.51 12.63
CA GLY A 13 15.53 -2.97 12.53
C GLY A 13 14.14 -3.44 12.92
N ALA A 14 13.61 -2.94 14.04
CA ALA A 14 12.25 -3.24 14.49
C ALA A 14 11.21 -2.81 13.44
N LEU A 15 11.35 -1.60 12.88
CA LEU A 15 10.47 -1.11 11.81
C LEU A 15 10.56 -1.94 10.54
N SER A 16 11.77 -2.36 10.14
CA SER A 16 11.95 -3.27 9.01
C SER A 16 11.24 -4.61 9.23
N LEU A 17 11.31 -5.17 10.44
CA LEU A 17 10.59 -6.40 10.81
C LEU A 17 9.08 -6.21 10.79
N ILE A 18 8.57 -5.08 11.29
CA ILE A 18 7.14 -4.73 11.22
C ILE A 18 6.69 -4.63 9.76
N MET A 19 7.44 -3.92 8.91
CA MET A 19 7.16 -3.85 7.48
C MET A 19 7.21 -5.23 6.81
N ALA A 20 8.16 -6.09 7.19
CA ALA A 20 8.26 -7.45 6.67
C ALA A 20 7.08 -8.35 7.11
N ALA A 21 6.58 -8.17 8.33
CA ALA A 21 5.35 -8.82 8.78
C ALA A 21 4.14 -8.32 7.97
N PHE A 22 4.03 -7.01 7.77
CA PHE A 22 2.96 -6.40 6.96
C PHE A 22 2.97 -6.90 5.50
N LEU A 23 4.15 -7.11 4.90
CA LEU A 23 4.30 -7.72 3.57
C LEU A 23 3.67 -9.12 3.48
N ARG A 24 3.71 -9.91 4.54
CA ARG A 24 3.12 -11.27 4.52
C ARG A 24 1.61 -11.21 4.38
N SER A 25 0.97 -10.24 5.03
CA SER A 25 -0.49 -10.05 4.99
C SER A 25 -0.96 -9.26 3.75
N HIS A 26 -0.09 -8.44 3.14
CA HIS A 26 -0.47 -7.50 2.09
C HIS A 26 0.45 -7.53 0.86
N ARG A 27 0.69 -8.73 0.29
CA ARG A 27 1.63 -9.00 -0.83
C ARG A 27 1.37 -8.22 -2.14
N GLY A 28 0.25 -7.51 -2.28
CA GLY A 28 -0.14 -6.83 -3.51
C GLY A 28 0.42 -5.42 -3.73
N HIS A 29 1.07 -4.80 -2.73
CA HIS A 29 1.46 -3.39 -2.83
C HIS A 29 2.83 -3.20 -3.52
N ALA A 30 2.79 -2.74 -4.77
CA ALA A 30 3.98 -2.47 -5.56
C ALA A 30 4.93 -1.48 -4.87
N GLY A 31 6.21 -1.86 -4.77
CA GLY A 31 7.28 -1.02 -4.21
C GLY A 31 7.54 -1.20 -2.71
N PHE A 32 6.56 -1.69 -1.94
CA PHE A 32 6.69 -1.81 -0.49
C PHE A 32 7.82 -2.77 -0.07
N ALA A 33 8.00 -3.90 -0.79
CA ALA A 33 9.07 -4.85 -0.53
C ALA A 33 10.48 -4.22 -0.69
N GLN A 34 10.65 -3.36 -1.69
CA GLN A 34 11.90 -2.66 -1.92
C GLN A 34 12.18 -1.64 -0.82
N TRP A 35 11.15 -0.92 -0.36
CA TRP A 35 11.27 -0.02 0.79
C TRP A 35 11.64 -0.79 2.06
N THR A 36 11.01 -1.93 2.34
CA THR A 36 11.37 -2.79 3.49
C THR A 36 12.82 -3.24 3.44
N ALA A 37 13.29 -3.70 2.26
CA ALA A 37 14.68 -4.10 2.07
C ALA A 37 15.65 -2.93 2.26
N GLY A 38 15.32 -1.75 1.74
CA GLY A 38 16.11 -0.53 1.97
C GLY A 38 16.22 -0.18 3.46
N THR A 39 15.12 -0.26 4.21
CA THR A 39 15.11 -0.04 5.67
C THR A 39 15.96 -1.08 6.42
N ALA A 40 15.91 -2.35 6.00
CA ALA A 40 16.78 -3.39 6.57
C ALA A 40 18.26 -3.07 6.35
N LEU A 41 18.61 -2.59 5.16
CA LEU A 41 19.97 -2.18 4.80
C LEU A 41 20.44 -0.97 5.61
N VAL A 42 19.56 0.00 5.94
CA VAL A 42 19.88 1.08 6.88
C VAL A 42 20.26 0.51 8.24
N SER A 43 19.40 -0.34 8.80
CA SER A 43 19.66 -0.97 10.11
C SER A 43 21.00 -1.71 10.09
N ALA A 44 21.26 -2.53 9.06
CA ALA A 44 22.53 -3.22 8.90
C ALA A 44 23.73 -2.26 8.85
N SER A 45 23.63 -1.15 8.11
CA SER A 45 24.70 -0.14 8.04
C SER A 45 24.99 0.51 9.40
N LEU A 46 23.96 0.75 10.21
CA LEU A 46 24.09 1.30 11.56
C LEU A 46 24.71 0.26 12.52
N VAL A 47 24.33 -1.01 12.42
CA VAL A 47 24.95 -2.11 13.19
C VAL A 47 26.44 -2.21 12.88
N PHE A 48 26.82 -2.30 11.59
CA PHE A 48 28.24 -2.36 11.22
C PHE A 48 29.01 -1.10 11.62
N SER A 49 28.37 0.06 11.64
CA SER A 49 28.96 1.30 12.17
C SER A 49 29.17 1.23 13.68
N ALA A 50 28.20 0.71 14.43
CA ALA A 50 28.29 0.57 15.89
C ALA A 50 29.36 -0.46 16.33
N LEU A 51 29.53 -1.53 15.55
CA LEU A 51 30.54 -2.58 15.77
C LEU A 51 31.99 -2.12 15.48
N ARG A 52 32.18 -0.89 15.01
CA ARG A 52 33.51 -0.32 14.74
C ARG A 52 34.40 -0.39 15.98
N GLY A 53 35.56 -1.04 15.85
CA GLY A 53 36.52 -1.23 16.94
C GLY A 53 36.20 -2.41 17.86
N LEU A 54 35.12 -3.16 17.62
CA LEU A 54 34.78 -4.41 18.33
C LEU A 54 34.99 -5.64 17.44
N VAL A 55 34.83 -5.48 16.13
CA VAL A 55 35.08 -6.52 15.10
C VAL A 55 36.19 -6.05 14.16
N PRO A 56 36.82 -6.96 13.37
CA PRO A 56 37.82 -6.58 12.39
C PRO A 56 37.38 -5.38 11.52
N ALA A 57 38.29 -4.43 11.31
CA ALA A 57 38.01 -3.19 10.60
C ALA A 57 37.47 -3.45 9.20
N LEU A 58 38.00 -4.47 8.51
CA LEU A 58 37.57 -4.92 7.19
C LEU A 58 36.07 -5.27 7.17
N ILE A 59 35.63 -6.16 8.07
CA ILE A 59 34.26 -6.66 8.13
C ILE A 59 33.30 -5.50 8.34
N SER A 60 33.60 -4.66 9.32
CA SER A 60 32.72 -3.56 9.65
C SER A 60 32.72 -2.50 8.54
N ILE A 61 33.87 -2.14 7.91
CA ILE A 61 33.91 -1.07 6.86
C ILE A 61 33.17 -1.55 5.62
N LEU A 62 33.47 -2.76 5.16
CA LEU A 62 32.81 -3.33 3.99
C LEU A 62 31.32 -3.54 4.25
N GLY A 63 30.95 -3.98 5.45
CA GLY A 63 29.56 -4.10 5.86
C GLY A 63 28.79 -2.78 5.73
N VAL A 64 29.35 -1.67 6.25
CA VAL A 64 28.76 -0.33 6.09
C VAL A 64 28.67 0.05 4.61
N ASN A 65 29.76 -0.05 3.86
CA ASN A 65 29.80 0.40 2.46
C ASN A 65 28.77 -0.34 1.61
N VAL A 66 28.71 -1.67 1.71
CA VAL A 66 27.77 -2.50 0.93
C VAL A 66 26.34 -2.16 1.30
N SER A 67 26.00 -2.19 2.60
CA SER A 67 24.61 -1.96 3.04
C SER A 67 24.14 -0.54 2.77
N PHE A 68 24.97 0.46 3.04
CA PHE A 68 24.64 1.87 2.85
C PHE A 68 24.48 2.24 1.37
N LEU A 69 25.39 1.78 0.50
CA LEU A 69 25.29 2.02 -0.94
C LEU A 69 24.14 1.26 -1.59
N ALA A 70 23.83 0.05 -1.10
CA ALA A 70 22.71 -0.73 -1.61
C ALA A 70 21.35 -0.14 -1.24
N MET A 71 21.20 0.45 -0.05
CA MET A 71 19.94 1.03 0.43
C MET A 71 19.30 1.99 -0.58
N ALA A 72 20.07 2.96 -1.08
CA ALA A 72 19.47 4.10 -1.78
C ALA A 72 18.83 3.74 -3.14
N PRO A 73 19.42 2.85 -3.97
CA PRO A 73 18.74 2.26 -5.13
C PRO A 73 17.46 1.50 -4.80
N PHE A 74 17.38 0.82 -3.64
CA PHE A 74 16.15 0.14 -3.21
C PHE A 74 15.03 1.14 -2.90
N PHE A 75 15.34 2.27 -2.26
CA PHE A 75 14.36 3.34 -2.06
C PHE A 75 13.87 3.93 -3.38
N LEU A 76 14.78 4.19 -4.32
CA LEU A 76 14.41 4.67 -5.65
C LEU A 76 13.54 3.65 -6.41
N ASP A 77 13.90 2.37 -6.43
CA ASP A 77 13.10 1.33 -7.09
C ASP A 77 11.72 1.16 -6.43
N GLY A 78 11.66 1.17 -5.10
CA GLY A 78 10.41 1.15 -4.36
C GLY A 78 9.50 2.30 -4.75
N THR A 79 10.04 3.52 -4.81
CA THR A 79 9.28 4.71 -5.21
C THR A 79 8.80 4.62 -6.66
N ARG A 80 9.63 4.13 -7.58
CA ARG A 80 9.22 3.92 -8.98
C ARG A 80 8.04 2.95 -9.08
N ARG A 81 8.14 1.80 -8.41
CA ARG A 81 7.08 0.79 -8.41
C ARG A 81 5.80 1.30 -7.74
N PHE A 82 5.94 2.04 -6.64
CA PHE A 82 4.82 2.66 -5.95
C PHE A 82 4.06 3.62 -6.88
N LEU A 83 4.77 4.39 -7.70
CA LEU A 83 4.21 5.29 -8.71
C LEU A 83 3.70 4.56 -9.97
N GLY A 84 3.74 3.22 -10.03
CA GLY A 84 3.34 2.45 -11.21
C GLY A 84 4.33 2.54 -12.39
N LEU A 85 5.52 3.10 -12.17
CA LEU A 85 6.57 3.20 -13.18
C LEU A 85 7.31 1.86 -13.33
N ARG A 86 7.98 1.68 -14.47
CA ARG A 86 8.81 0.50 -14.71
C ARG A 86 9.90 0.36 -13.63
N PRO A 87 10.12 -0.86 -13.11
CA PRO A 87 11.18 -1.14 -12.16
C PRO A 87 12.55 -0.65 -12.62
N LEU A 88 13.41 -0.34 -11.66
CA LEU A 88 14.76 0.09 -11.89
C LEU A 88 15.56 -1.04 -12.56
N ARG A 89 16.21 -0.75 -13.69
CA ARG A 89 17.03 -1.75 -14.41
C ARG A 89 18.19 -2.21 -13.53
N ARG A 90 18.53 -3.51 -13.59
CA ARG A 90 19.60 -4.12 -12.78
C ARG A 90 20.94 -3.37 -12.81
N ARG A 91 21.29 -2.74 -13.94
CA ARG A 91 22.49 -1.90 -14.08
C ARG A 91 22.59 -0.76 -13.06
N TRP A 92 21.47 -0.20 -12.61
CA TRP A 92 21.46 0.85 -11.60
C TRP A 92 21.84 0.37 -10.20
N TYR A 93 21.58 -0.91 -9.89
CA TYR A 93 22.11 -1.52 -8.68
C TYR A 93 23.62 -1.75 -8.81
N ALA A 94 24.09 -2.15 -10.01
CA ALA A 94 25.52 -2.32 -10.28
C ALA A 94 26.29 -0.99 -10.26
N LEU A 95 25.65 0.15 -10.53
CA LEU A 95 26.26 1.48 -10.41
C LEU A 95 26.75 1.78 -8.98
N ALA A 96 26.20 1.13 -7.95
CA ALA A 96 26.71 1.23 -6.58
C ALA A 96 28.13 0.63 -6.40
N LEU A 97 28.60 -0.19 -7.34
CA LEU A 97 29.95 -0.76 -7.31
C LEU A 97 31.03 0.30 -7.60
N VAL A 98 30.70 1.38 -8.31
CA VAL A 98 31.64 2.47 -8.62
C VAL A 98 32.08 3.21 -7.34
N PRO A 99 31.17 3.80 -6.53
CA PRO A 99 31.56 4.43 -5.27
C PRO A 99 32.10 3.41 -4.25
N PHE A 100 31.67 2.15 -4.31
CA PHE A 100 32.25 1.08 -3.50
C PHE A 100 33.73 0.87 -3.82
N GLY A 101 34.09 0.76 -5.10
CA GLY A 101 35.48 0.63 -5.55
C GLY A 101 36.34 1.85 -5.16
N ALA A 102 35.79 3.06 -5.29
CA ALA A 102 36.45 4.27 -4.82
C ALA A 102 36.68 4.24 -3.29
N CYS A 103 35.69 3.81 -2.50
CA CYS A 103 35.86 3.67 -1.05
C CYS A 103 36.89 2.59 -0.69
N LEU A 104 36.96 1.50 -1.46
CA LEU A 104 37.94 0.44 -1.27
C LEU A 104 39.36 0.93 -1.57
N TYR A 105 39.53 1.72 -2.63
CA TYR A 105 40.80 2.36 -2.94
C TYR A 105 41.29 3.26 -1.80
N PHE A 106 40.44 4.17 -1.30
CA PHE A 106 40.82 5.03 -0.18
C PHE A 106 41.02 4.27 1.13
N PHE A 107 40.43 3.08 1.28
CA PHE A 107 40.69 2.22 2.44
C PHE A 107 42.07 1.55 2.37
N VAL A 108 42.43 1.00 1.20
CA VAL A 108 43.67 0.21 1.06
C VAL A 108 44.89 1.09 0.79
N ALA A 109 44.74 2.16 0.00
CA ALA A 109 45.88 2.92 -0.50
C ALA A 109 46.21 4.19 0.32
N HIS A 110 45.23 4.84 0.94
CA HIS A 110 45.40 6.16 1.58
C HIS A 110 44.89 6.23 3.04
N ASP A 111 44.20 5.18 3.53
CA ASP A 111 43.42 5.14 4.77
C ASP A 111 42.62 6.41 5.11
N ASP A 112 42.08 7.09 4.09
CA ASP A 112 41.36 8.35 4.27
C ASP A 112 39.89 8.08 4.63
N ILE A 113 39.54 8.25 5.91
CA ILE A 113 38.17 8.08 6.42
C ILE A 113 37.25 9.20 5.92
N ALA A 114 37.76 10.42 5.76
CA ALA A 114 36.98 11.58 5.34
C ALA A 114 36.54 11.42 3.88
N ALA A 115 37.47 11.08 2.99
CA ALA A 115 37.17 10.84 1.57
C ALA A 115 36.14 9.71 1.39
N ARG A 116 36.33 8.58 2.08
CA ARG A 116 35.36 7.46 2.04
C ARG A 116 33.97 7.88 2.49
N THR A 117 33.89 8.59 3.63
CA THR A 117 32.61 9.07 4.16
C THR A 117 31.93 10.00 3.16
N ALA A 118 32.66 10.97 2.60
CA ALA A 118 32.13 11.91 1.61
C ALA A 118 31.63 11.21 0.33
N ILE A 119 32.38 10.22 -0.18
CA ILE A 119 31.98 9.42 -1.34
C ILE A 119 30.67 8.67 -1.05
N LEU A 120 30.56 7.99 0.09
CA LEU A 120 29.34 7.27 0.47
C LEU A 120 28.13 8.20 0.55
N MET A 121 28.27 9.36 1.21
CA MET A 121 27.19 10.32 1.37
C MET A 121 26.76 10.92 0.02
N ALA A 122 27.71 11.34 -0.81
CA ALA A 122 27.43 11.90 -2.13
C ALA A 122 26.77 10.87 -3.07
N ALA A 123 27.28 9.63 -3.08
CA ALA A 123 26.72 8.57 -3.89
C ALA A 123 25.28 8.20 -3.49
N ALA A 124 24.99 8.15 -2.18
CA ALA A 124 23.64 7.85 -1.68
C ALA A 124 22.66 9.01 -1.92
N ALA A 125 23.12 10.27 -1.92
CA ALA A 125 22.26 11.43 -2.14
C ALA A 125 21.61 11.45 -3.54
N VAL A 126 22.30 10.96 -4.57
CA VAL A 126 21.80 10.97 -5.97
C VAL A 126 20.48 10.21 -6.14
N PRO A 127 20.37 8.90 -5.80
CA PRO A 127 19.11 8.17 -5.92
C PRO A 127 18.01 8.68 -4.98
N LEU A 128 18.35 9.24 -3.81
CA LEU A 128 17.36 9.85 -2.91
C LEU A 128 16.78 11.14 -3.52
N ALA A 129 17.62 12.02 -4.07
CA ALA A 129 17.18 13.20 -4.80
C ALA A 129 16.34 12.83 -6.04
N ALA A 130 16.72 11.77 -6.75
CA ALA A 130 15.93 11.24 -7.85
C ALA A 130 14.56 10.72 -7.39
N ALA A 131 14.49 10.03 -6.24
CA ALA A 131 13.23 9.56 -5.67
C ALA A 131 12.32 10.74 -5.28
N ALA A 132 12.87 11.79 -4.65
CA ALA A 132 12.15 13.03 -4.37
C ALA A 132 11.61 13.68 -5.65
N GLY A 133 12.46 13.82 -6.69
CA GLY A 133 12.05 14.39 -7.97
C GLY A 133 10.97 13.58 -8.69
N LEU A 134 10.97 12.26 -8.57
CA LEU A 134 9.91 11.42 -9.12
C LEU A 134 8.56 11.65 -8.43
N LEU A 135 8.57 11.75 -7.10
CA LEU A 135 7.36 12.07 -6.33
C LEU A 135 6.82 13.45 -6.71
N VAL A 136 7.66 14.48 -6.79
CA VAL A 136 7.21 15.82 -7.22
C VAL A 136 6.61 15.78 -8.63
N ARG A 137 7.23 15.05 -9.57
CA ARG A 137 6.77 14.96 -10.96
C ARG A 137 5.46 14.19 -11.14
N HIS A 138 5.18 13.20 -10.28
CA HIS A 138 3.99 12.34 -10.37
C HIS A 138 3.04 12.59 -9.19
N ARG A 139 2.93 13.85 -8.76
CA ARG A 139 2.06 14.26 -7.66
C ARG A 139 0.59 13.93 -7.97
N PRO A 140 -0.16 13.27 -7.07
CA PRO A 140 -1.59 13.01 -7.27
C PRO A 140 -2.43 14.29 -7.19
N THR A 141 -3.64 14.25 -7.74
CA THR A 141 -4.59 15.38 -7.82
C THR A 141 -5.39 15.64 -6.54
N GLU A 142 -5.54 14.64 -5.68
CA GLU A 142 -6.24 14.65 -4.37
C GLU A 142 -5.23 14.86 -3.21
N PRO A 143 -5.64 15.20 -1.96
CA PRO A 143 -4.72 15.74 -0.96
C PRO A 143 -3.48 14.86 -0.74
N ALA A 144 -2.34 15.41 -1.16
CA ALA A 144 -1.09 14.69 -1.31
C ALA A 144 -0.17 14.80 -0.08
N LEU A 145 -0.71 15.05 1.13
CA LEU A 145 0.12 15.40 2.31
C LEU A 145 1.23 14.37 2.58
N LEU A 146 0.88 13.08 2.65
CA LEU A 146 1.86 12.01 2.88
C LEU A 146 2.85 11.87 1.70
N HIS A 147 2.37 12.13 0.49
CA HIS A 147 3.17 12.03 -0.72
C HIS A 147 4.19 13.17 -0.84
N ASP A 148 3.73 14.41 -0.63
CA ASP A 148 4.54 15.62 -0.58
C ASP A 148 5.53 15.56 0.60
N GLY A 149 5.06 15.06 1.75
CA GLY A 149 5.91 14.79 2.92
C GLY A 149 7.04 13.81 2.61
N LEU A 150 6.76 12.70 1.93
CA LEU A 150 7.80 11.75 1.52
C LEU A 150 8.82 12.38 0.57
N ALA A 151 8.36 13.19 -0.39
CA ALA A 151 9.23 13.89 -1.32
C ALA A 151 10.17 14.86 -0.57
N ALA A 152 9.63 15.63 0.36
CA ALA A 152 10.40 16.55 1.20
C ALA A 152 11.41 15.81 2.09
N GLN A 153 11.01 14.69 2.70
CA GLN A 153 11.91 13.87 3.53
C GLN A 153 13.09 13.32 2.73
N PHE A 154 12.86 12.82 1.51
CA PHE A 154 13.95 12.36 0.64
C PHE A 154 14.87 13.50 0.20
N ALA A 155 14.30 14.65 -0.20
CA ALA A 155 15.08 15.82 -0.60
C ALA A 155 15.94 16.34 0.55
N LEU A 156 15.36 16.50 1.73
CA LEU A 156 16.05 16.95 2.93
C LEU A 156 17.15 15.97 3.35
N THR A 157 16.90 14.65 3.25
CA THR A 157 17.92 13.64 3.49
C THR A 157 19.08 13.78 2.50
N ALA A 158 18.81 13.93 1.21
CA ALA A 158 19.86 14.11 0.20
C ALA A 158 20.71 15.38 0.47
N VAL A 159 20.07 16.51 0.78
CA VAL A 159 20.75 17.75 1.15
C VAL A 159 21.62 17.57 2.40
N LEU A 160 21.09 16.87 3.41
CA LEU A 160 21.80 16.61 4.67
C LEU A 160 23.01 15.69 4.46
N LEU A 161 22.92 14.70 3.56
CA LEU A 161 24.05 13.84 3.20
C LEU A 161 25.13 14.64 2.45
N LEU A 162 24.74 15.50 1.50
CA LEU A 162 25.69 16.34 0.76
C LEU A 162 26.38 17.37 1.66
N SER A 163 25.63 18.04 2.55
CA SER A 163 26.22 18.99 3.50
C SER A 163 27.17 18.30 4.46
N ARG A 164 26.85 17.09 4.92
CA ARG A 164 27.77 16.24 5.68
C ARG A 164 29.01 15.86 4.88
N ALA A 165 28.88 15.51 3.61
CA ALA A 165 30.01 15.16 2.75
C ALA A 165 31.02 16.31 2.66
N VAL A 166 30.52 17.53 2.41
CA VAL A 166 31.33 18.76 2.36
C VAL A 166 31.98 19.04 3.71
N TRP A 167 31.22 18.96 4.79
CA TRP A 167 31.72 19.25 6.14
C TRP A 167 32.85 18.31 6.58
N VAL A 168 32.76 17.03 6.21
CA VAL A 168 33.79 16.03 6.52
C VAL A 168 35.10 16.27 5.76
N LEU A 169 35.03 16.65 4.48
CA LEU A 169 36.23 16.92 3.66
C LEU A 169 37.07 18.09 4.19
N GLY A 170 36.43 19.05 4.88
CA GLY A 170 37.12 20.18 5.51
C GLY A 170 37.84 19.87 6.83
N ARG A 171 37.88 18.62 7.28
CA ARG A 171 38.42 18.23 8.60
C ARG A 171 39.54 17.20 8.51
N ALA A 172 40.77 17.64 8.78
CA ALA A 172 41.91 16.76 9.00
C ALA A 172 41.67 15.87 10.24
N GLY A 173 42.05 14.59 10.15
CA GLY A 173 41.91 13.63 11.25
C GLY A 173 40.46 13.25 11.58
N PHE A 174 39.51 13.49 10.68
CA PHE A 174 38.12 13.08 10.88
C PHE A 174 37.99 11.57 11.06
N THR A 175 37.22 11.16 12.07
CA THR A 175 36.82 9.77 12.28
C THR A 175 35.33 9.67 12.57
N LEU A 176 34.78 8.45 12.48
CA LEU A 176 33.41 8.16 12.90
C LEU A 176 33.13 8.55 14.37
N TRP A 177 34.18 8.59 15.19
CA TRP A 177 34.10 8.86 16.63
C TRP A 177 34.48 10.28 17.01
N THR A 178 34.78 11.15 16.04
CA THR A 178 35.06 12.56 16.31
C THR A 178 33.92 13.19 17.11
N GLU A 179 34.24 13.69 18.31
CA GLU A 179 33.26 14.29 19.20
C GLU A 179 33.03 15.74 18.78
N SER A 180 31.92 15.99 18.09
CA SER A 180 31.57 17.33 17.62
C SER A 180 30.05 17.49 17.61
N PRO A 181 29.50 18.63 18.11
CA PRO A 181 28.06 18.86 18.11
C PRO A 181 27.43 18.71 16.72
N MET A 182 28.14 19.17 15.68
CA MET A 182 27.69 19.04 14.29
C MET A 182 27.59 17.57 13.84
N GLN A 183 28.53 16.72 14.28
CA GLN A 183 28.47 15.29 13.96
C GLN A 183 27.26 14.62 14.59
N TYR A 184 26.98 14.92 15.86
CA TYR A 184 25.76 14.48 16.53
C TYR A 184 24.51 15.00 15.81
N ALA A 185 24.48 16.27 15.40
CA ALA A 185 23.38 16.85 14.66
C ALA A 185 23.11 16.11 13.34
N PHE A 186 24.15 15.82 12.54
CA PHE A 186 24.00 15.05 11.31
C PHE A 186 23.43 13.64 11.54
N PHE A 187 23.95 12.91 12.52
CA PHE A 187 23.46 11.55 12.81
C PHE A 187 22.03 11.56 13.35
N THR A 188 21.71 12.47 14.26
CA THR A 188 20.36 12.57 14.82
C THR A 188 19.36 13.00 13.75
N ALA A 189 19.67 14.04 12.96
CA ALA A 189 18.78 14.51 11.91
C ALA A 189 18.55 13.45 10.82
N THR A 190 19.60 12.74 10.39
CA THR A 190 19.44 11.62 9.43
C THR A 190 18.62 10.47 10.01
N ALA A 191 18.81 10.12 11.30
CA ALA A 191 18.00 9.09 11.96
C ALA A 191 16.52 9.48 12.09
N VAL A 192 16.23 10.74 12.44
CA VAL A 192 14.85 11.26 12.53
C VAL A 192 14.19 11.26 11.15
N LEU A 193 14.88 11.73 10.11
CA LEU A 193 14.35 11.70 8.75
C LEU A 193 14.12 10.29 8.26
N HIS A 194 15.03 9.35 8.56
CA HIS A 194 14.86 7.95 8.23
C HIS A 194 13.60 7.36 8.89
N LEU A 195 13.42 7.60 10.20
CA LEU A 195 12.22 7.18 10.91
C LEU A 195 10.96 7.76 10.25
N GLY A 196 10.97 9.07 9.96
CA GLY A 196 9.88 9.72 9.23
C GLY A 196 9.57 9.04 7.89
N ILE A 197 10.59 8.75 7.08
CA ILE A 197 10.44 8.05 5.79
C ILE A 197 9.79 6.68 5.98
N THR A 198 10.26 5.89 6.97
CA THR A 198 9.70 4.56 7.22
C THR A 198 8.24 4.58 7.66
N VAL A 199 7.87 5.55 8.51
CA VAL A 199 6.48 5.77 8.92
C VAL A 199 5.65 6.17 7.70
N THR A 200 6.12 7.09 6.87
CA THR A 200 5.42 7.50 5.65
C THR A 200 5.23 6.34 4.67
N PHE A 201 6.20 5.43 4.51
CA PHE A 201 6.03 4.22 3.68
C PHE A 201 4.88 3.33 4.18
N VAL A 202 4.79 3.12 5.49
CA VAL A 202 3.72 2.34 6.10
C VAL A 202 2.38 3.04 5.92
N LEU A 203 2.30 4.34 6.19
CA LEU A 203 1.06 5.11 6.06
C LEU A 203 0.55 5.18 4.62
N LEU A 204 1.42 5.43 3.64
CA LEU A 204 1.05 5.43 2.21
C LEU A 204 0.53 4.05 1.76
N THR A 205 1.09 2.97 2.30
CA THR A 205 0.65 1.62 1.98
C THR A 205 -0.67 1.29 2.66
N ALA A 206 -0.84 1.70 3.92
CA ALA A 206 -2.07 1.55 4.67
C ALA A 206 -3.22 2.34 4.03
N ASP A 207 -2.97 3.58 3.60
CA ASP A 207 -3.96 4.41 2.90
C ASP A 207 -4.45 3.75 1.60
N ARG A 208 -3.53 3.20 0.80
CA ARG A 208 -3.89 2.40 -0.39
C ARG A 208 -4.69 1.14 -0.04
N ALA A 209 -4.34 0.45 1.04
CA ALA A 209 -5.07 -0.74 1.49
C ALA A 209 -6.50 -0.39 1.94
N VAL A 210 -6.67 0.71 2.68
CA VAL A 210 -7.97 1.23 3.12
C VAL A 210 -8.80 1.65 1.90
N ALA A 211 -8.22 2.40 0.96
CA ALA A 211 -8.89 2.79 -0.27
C ALA A 211 -9.34 1.56 -1.10
N GLY A 212 -8.51 0.51 -1.17
CA GLY A 212 -8.85 -0.75 -1.82
C GLY A 212 -10.03 -1.47 -1.14
N LEU A 213 -10.02 -1.55 0.19
CA LEU A 213 -11.10 -2.15 0.97
C LEU A 213 -12.42 -1.39 0.78
N SER A 214 -12.39 -0.06 0.83
CA SER A 214 -13.57 0.78 0.64
C SER A 214 -14.20 0.58 -0.75
N ARG A 215 -13.40 0.43 -1.81
CA ARG A 215 -13.89 0.13 -3.16
C ARG A 215 -14.53 -1.26 -3.24
N ALA A 216 -13.88 -2.29 -2.71
CA ALA A 216 -14.42 -3.65 -2.68
C ALA A 216 -15.75 -3.72 -1.89
N ARG A 217 -15.85 -2.97 -0.78
CA ARG A 217 -17.10 -2.84 -0.03
C ARG A 217 -18.19 -2.17 -0.84
N ALA A 218 -17.89 -1.09 -1.55
CA ALA A 218 -18.86 -0.40 -2.41
C ALA A 218 -19.36 -1.30 -3.56
N GLU A 219 -18.47 -2.08 -4.17
CA GLU A 219 -18.82 -3.06 -5.19
C GLU A 219 -19.72 -4.17 -4.63
N LEU A 220 -19.39 -4.69 -3.43
CA LEU A 220 -20.22 -5.69 -2.76
C LEU A 220 -21.64 -5.17 -2.48
N VAL A 221 -21.75 -3.94 -1.97
CA VAL A 221 -23.06 -3.29 -1.72
C VAL A 221 -23.84 -3.16 -3.03
N ALA A 222 -23.22 -2.66 -4.09
CA ALA A 222 -23.87 -2.53 -5.39
C ALA A 222 -24.36 -3.88 -5.94
N ARG A 223 -23.60 -4.96 -5.73
CA ARG A 223 -23.99 -6.32 -6.14
C ARG A 223 -25.15 -6.86 -5.32
N VAL A 224 -25.17 -6.60 -4.01
CA VAL A 224 -26.30 -6.96 -3.14
C VAL A 224 -27.57 -6.25 -3.59
N ASP A 225 -27.50 -4.96 -3.90
CA ASP A 225 -28.65 -4.18 -4.38
C ASP A 225 -29.17 -4.73 -5.73
N GLN A 226 -28.27 -5.06 -6.66
CA GLN A 226 -28.65 -5.68 -7.93
C GLN A 226 -29.36 -7.03 -7.74
N LEU A 227 -28.87 -7.87 -6.82
CA LEU A 227 -29.51 -9.15 -6.51
C LEU A 227 -30.88 -8.95 -5.88
N GLN A 228 -31.03 -7.97 -4.99
CA GLN A 228 -32.33 -7.64 -4.37
C GLN A 228 -33.34 -7.16 -5.41
N LEU A 229 -32.93 -6.32 -6.37
CA LEU A 229 -33.78 -5.87 -7.47
C LEU A 229 -34.22 -7.04 -8.36
N ALA A 230 -33.29 -7.90 -8.78
CA ALA A 230 -33.61 -9.07 -9.60
C ALA A 230 -34.56 -10.04 -8.87
N LEU A 231 -34.37 -10.25 -7.55
CA LEU A 231 -35.30 -11.05 -6.75
C LEU A 231 -36.69 -10.41 -6.65
N GLY A 232 -36.77 -9.08 -6.59
CA GLY A 232 -38.04 -8.34 -6.64
C GLY A 232 -38.79 -8.53 -7.95
N GLU A 233 -38.08 -8.49 -9.08
CA GLU A 233 -38.65 -8.76 -10.41
C GLU A 233 -39.16 -10.20 -10.53
N VAL A 234 -38.36 -11.19 -10.10
CA VAL A 234 -38.79 -12.61 -10.09
C VAL A 234 -40.06 -12.79 -9.27
N ARG A 235 -40.14 -12.22 -8.06
CA ARG A 235 -41.36 -12.30 -7.22
C ARG A 235 -42.59 -11.68 -7.90
N THR A 236 -42.39 -10.61 -8.66
CA THR A 236 -43.48 -9.96 -9.41
C THR A 236 -43.91 -10.82 -10.59
N LEU A 237 -42.96 -11.42 -11.31
CA LEU A 237 -43.21 -12.35 -12.41
C LEU A 237 -43.88 -13.65 -11.93
N GLU A 238 -43.48 -14.19 -10.78
CA GLU A 238 -44.13 -15.34 -10.12
C GLU A 238 -45.58 -15.01 -9.70
N GLY A 239 -45.89 -13.74 -9.45
CA GLY A 239 -47.26 -13.28 -9.18
C GLY A 239 -48.16 -13.17 -10.41
N LEU A 240 -47.62 -13.25 -11.64
CA LEU A 240 -48.41 -13.21 -12.87
C LEU A 240 -48.98 -14.60 -13.18
N LEU A 241 -50.26 -14.79 -12.87
CA LEU A 241 -50.96 -16.04 -13.15
C LEU A 241 -51.35 -16.11 -14.65
N PRO A 242 -50.84 -17.08 -15.42
CA PRO A 242 -51.21 -17.25 -16.82
C PRO A 242 -52.67 -17.71 -16.93
N ILE A 243 -53.58 -16.77 -17.22
CA ILE A 243 -55.02 -17.03 -17.37
C ILE A 243 -55.40 -17.21 -18.84
N CYS A 244 -56.28 -18.18 -19.12
CA CYS A 244 -56.88 -18.33 -20.43
C CYS A 244 -57.85 -17.16 -20.69
N ALA A 245 -57.66 -16.44 -21.79
CA ALA A 245 -58.50 -15.28 -22.12
C ALA A 245 -59.99 -15.63 -22.27
N ALA A 246 -60.29 -16.82 -22.80
CA ALA A 246 -61.64 -17.28 -23.09
C ALA A 246 -62.38 -17.85 -21.87
N CYS A 247 -61.73 -18.73 -21.09
CA CYS A 247 -62.37 -19.47 -20.00
C CYS A 247 -61.86 -19.15 -18.59
N LYS A 248 -60.88 -18.23 -18.46
CA LYS A 248 -60.31 -17.74 -17.18
C LYS A 248 -59.62 -18.78 -16.28
N ARG A 249 -59.46 -20.03 -16.74
CA ARG A 249 -58.63 -21.05 -16.08
C ARG A 249 -57.17 -20.59 -16.00
N ILE A 250 -56.48 -20.95 -14.92
CA ILE A 250 -55.06 -20.66 -14.70
C ILE A 250 -54.24 -21.89 -15.13
N ARG A 251 -53.13 -21.66 -15.84
CA ARG A 251 -52.15 -22.71 -16.15
C ARG A 251 -51.21 -22.90 -14.96
N ASP A 252 -51.08 -24.12 -14.46
CA ASP A 252 -50.19 -24.45 -13.36
C ASP A 252 -48.74 -24.72 -13.82
N GLU A 253 -47.87 -25.13 -12.90
CA GLU A 253 -46.45 -25.45 -13.17
C GLU A 253 -46.26 -26.72 -14.02
N ASN A 254 -47.24 -27.63 -14.03
CA ASN A 254 -47.21 -28.84 -14.85
C ASN A 254 -47.73 -28.60 -16.28
N GLY A 255 -48.31 -27.43 -16.53
CA GLY A 255 -48.91 -27.04 -17.80
C GLY A 255 -50.41 -27.32 -17.90
N ASP A 256 -51.03 -27.80 -16.82
CA ASP A 256 -52.45 -28.11 -16.77
C ASP A 256 -53.29 -26.85 -16.53
N TRP A 257 -54.49 -26.81 -17.11
CA TRP A 257 -55.42 -25.69 -16.98
C TRP A 257 -56.49 -25.99 -15.94
N ILE A 258 -56.37 -25.38 -14.76
CA ILE A 258 -57.29 -25.57 -13.63
C ILE A 258 -58.15 -24.33 -13.35
N GLN A 259 -59.27 -24.52 -12.66
CA GLN A 259 -60.18 -23.43 -12.32
C GLN A 259 -59.53 -22.46 -11.33
N MET A 260 -59.83 -21.17 -11.48
CA MET A 260 -59.16 -20.11 -10.70
C MET A 260 -59.36 -20.27 -9.20
N GLU A 261 -60.58 -20.61 -8.78
CA GLU A 261 -60.94 -20.78 -7.37
C GLU A 261 -60.18 -21.95 -6.74
N VAL A 262 -60.00 -23.04 -7.49
CA VAL A 262 -59.21 -24.21 -7.04
C VAL A 262 -57.74 -23.82 -6.93
N PHE A 263 -57.17 -23.17 -7.94
CA PHE A 263 -55.78 -22.72 -7.93
C PHE A 263 -55.48 -21.80 -6.73
N VAL A 264 -56.35 -20.83 -6.45
CA VAL A 264 -56.16 -19.88 -5.35
C VAL A 264 -56.36 -20.55 -3.99
N ARG A 265 -57.38 -21.41 -3.84
CA ARG A 265 -57.62 -22.14 -2.59
C ARG A 265 -56.44 -23.05 -2.23
N ASP A 266 -55.88 -23.76 -3.21
CA ASP A 266 -54.83 -24.74 -2.96
C ASP A 266 -53.46 -24.09 -2.64
N ARG A 267 -53.24 -22.84 -3.09
CA ARG A 267 -51.97 -22.10 -2.88
C ARG A 267 -52.05 -20.97 -1.84
N THR A 268 -53.22 -20.68 -1.30
CA THR A 268 -53.43 -19.64 -0.28
C THR A 268 -54.26 -20.19 0.88
N ARG A 269 -54.60 -19.34 1.85
CA ARG A 269 -55.54 -19.71 2.93
C ARG A 269 -56.96 -19.17 2.68
N ALA A 270 -57.31 -18.89 1.42
CA ALA A 270 -58.60 -18.32 1.05
C ALA A 270 -59.62 -19.43 0.74
N ASP A 271 -60.81 -19.33 1.31
CA ASP A 271 -61.98 -20.13 0.96
C ASP A 271 -63.01 -19.28 0.19
N PHE A 272 -63.65 -19.88 -0.81
CA PHE A 272 -64.66 -19.21 -1.64
C PHE A 272 -66.07 -19.61 -1.21
N SER A 273 -66.93 -18.62 -0.94
CA SER A 273 -68.37 -18.80 -0.83
C SER A 273 -69.05 -18.42 -2.14
N HIS A 274 -70.15 -19.10 -2.47
CA HIS A 274 -70.92 -18.84 -3.68
C HIS A 274 -72.13 -17.98 -3.33
N GLY A 275 -72.18 -16.75 -3.85
CA GLY A 275 -73.29 -15.82 -3.70
C GLY A 275 -73.49 -15.00 -4.97
N LEU A 276 -74.71 -14.55 -5.21
CA LEU A 276 -75.02 -13.65 -6.32
C LEU A 276 -74.93 -12.20 -5.84
N CYS A 277 -74.18 -11.35 -6.55
CA CYS A 277 -74.19 -9.92 -6.27
C CYS A 277 -75.54 -9.28 -6.66
N PRO A 278 -75.89 -8.10 -6.10
CA PRO A 278 -77.17 -7.44 -6.36
C PRO A 278 -77.46 -7.17 -7.86
N SER A 279 -76.43 -7.05 -8.70
CA SER A 279 -76.60 -6.87 -10.15
C SER A 279 -76.84 -8.17 -10.91
N CYS A 280 -76.38 -9.31 -10.40
CA CYS A 280 -76.59 -10.63 -11.03
C CYS A 280 -77.88 -11.30 -10.59
N LEU A 281 -78.35 -11.03 -9.36
CA LEU A 281 -79.56 -11.63 -8.80
C LEU A 281 -80.78 -11.53 -9.74
N PRO A 282 -81.12 -10.35 -10.32
CA PRO A 282 -82.30 -10.18 -11.16
C PRO A 282 -82.21 -10.93 -12.50
N LYS A 283 -80.99 -11.31 -12.94
CA LYS A 283 -80.79 -12.01 -14.21
C LYS A 283 -81.10 -13.50 -14.09
N TYR A 284 -80.75 -14.11 -12.96
CA TYR A 284 -80.95 -15.54 -12.70
C TYR A 284 -82.25 -15.82 -11.93
N PHE A 285 -82.68 -14.85 -11.13
CA PHE A 285 -83.97 -14.85 -10.44
C PHE A 285 -84.69 -13.55 -10.81
N PRO A 286 -85.14 -13.39 -12.06
CA PRO A 286 -86.01 -12.29 -12.41
C PRO A 286 -87.23 -12.34 -11.51
N PRO A 287 -87.68 -11.19 -10.96
CA PRO A 287 -88.90 -11.17 -10.18
C PRO A 287 -90.01 -11.81 -11.02
N SER A 288 -90.58 -12.91 -10.51
CA SER A 288 -91.72 -13.57 -11.15
C SER A 288 -92.84 -12.53 -11.22
N GLY A 289 -93.09 -12.03 -12.43
CA GLY A 289 -94.07 -10.99 -12.65
C GLY A 289 -95.48 -11.46 -12.26
N PRO A 290 -96.29 -10.59 -11.64
CA PRO A 290 -97.73 -10.64 -11.81
C PRO A 290 -98.15 -10.08 -13.17
#